data_AF-A0A9Q3CHZ3-F1
#
_entry.id   AF-A0A9Q3CHZ3-F1
#
_cell.length_a   1.000
_cell.length_b   1.000
_cell.length_c   1.000
_cell.angle_alpha   90.00
_cell.angle_beta   90.00
_cell.angle_gamma   90.00
#
_symmetry.space_group_name_H-M   'P 1'
#
loop_
_entity.id
_entity.type
_entity.pdbx_description
1 polymer ?
#
loop_
_entity_poly.entity_id
_entity_poly.type
_entity_poly.pdbx_seq_one_letter_code
_entity_poly.pdbx_strand_id
1 'polypeptide(L)'
;MTQERFEAYGKISKSLKEAPLLLLPDWNRASKLYIDECGDGLRKALHQVQISDEKPTEGAACYISRQIKQTEARYGESQMVCLCLVWELEKLHYYLDGSVFK
;
A
#
# COMPACT_ATOMS: atom_id res chain seq x y z
N MET A 1 -12.62 9.65 26.93
CA MET A 1 -11.68 9.15 25.89
C MET A 1 -11.52 7.67 26.15
N THR A 2 -11.87 6.79 25.19
CA THR A 2 -11.86 5.33 25.40
C THR A 2 -10.43 4.77 25.29
N GLN A 3 -10.16 3.64 25.96
CA GLN A 3 -8.86 2.95 25.93
C GLN A 3 -8.38 2.69 24.49
N GLU A 4 -9.27 2.20 23.62
CA GLU A 4 -9.00 1.95 22.20
C GLU A 4 -8.50 3.19 21.45
N ARG A 5 -9.05 4.38 21.75
CA ARG A 5 -8.64 5.63 21.11
C ARG A 5 -7.23 6.03 21.52
N PHE A 6 -6.87 5.81 22.78
CA PHE A 6 -5.52 6.09 23.26
C PHE A 6 -4.50 5.16 22.61
N GLU A 7 -4.82 3.88 22.47
CA GLU A 7 -3.99 2.89 21.79
C GLU A 7 -3.84 3.20 20.29
N ALA A 8 -4.93 3.56 19.62
CA ALA A 8 -4.90 3.94 18.21
C ALA A 8 -4.03 5.20 17.99
N TYR A 9 -4.18 6.21 18.85
CA TYR A 9 -3.33 7.40 18.80
C TYR A 9 -1.85 7.06 19.02
N GLY A 10 -1.56 6.20 20.00
CA GLY A 10 -0.20 5.71 20.25
C GLY A 10 0.40 4.98 19.06
N LYS A 11 -0.37 4.12 18.39
CA LYS A 11 0.05 3.43 17.15
C LYS A 11 0.39 4.41 16.05
N ILE A 12 -0.48 5.38 15.76
CA ILE A 12 -0.22 6.39 14.72
C ILE A 12 1.03 7.22 15.06
N SER A 13 1.15 7.67 16.31
CA SER A 13 2.33 8.44 16.76
C SER A 13 3.62 7.65 16.61
N LYS A 14 3.60 6.35 16.93
CA LYS A 14 4.74 5.45 16.74
C LYS A 14 5.08 5.28 15.25
N SER A 15 4.08 4.97 14.41
CA SER A 15 4.27 4.79 12.97
C SER A 15 4.83 6.03 12.27
N LEU A 16 4.47 7.24 12.71
CA LEU A 16 5.03 8.48 12.16
C LEU A 16 6.50 8.69 12.55
N LYS A 17 6.90 8.26 13.76
CA LYS A 17 8.30 8.37 14.24
C LYS A 17 9.21 7.33 13.61
N GLU A 18 8.68 6.15 13.35
CA GLU A 18 9.39 5.00 12.77
C GLU A 18 9.13 4.86 11.27
N ALA A 19 8.61 5.91 10.62
CA ALA A 19 8.25 5.87 9.21
C ALA A 19 9.49 5.55 8.34
N PRO A 20 9.42 4.54 7.46
CA PRO A 20 10.53 4.21 6.58
C PRO A 20 10.75 5.32 5.55
N LEU A 21 11.98 5.43 5.04
CA LEU A 21 12.27 6.29 3.90
C LEU A 21 11.55 5.75 2.66
N LEU A 22 10.81 6.62 1.97
CA LEU A 22 10.18 6.28 0.70
C LEU A 22 11.16 6.51 -0.45
N LEU A 23 11.18 5.56 -1.39
CA LEU A 23 11.93 5.71 -2.63
C LEU A 23 11.24 6.71 -3.58
N LEU A 24 12.05 7.51 -4.28
CA LEU A 24 11.55 8.28 -5.41
C LEU A 24 11.22 7.29 -6.55
N PRO A 25 9.98 7.26 -7.06
CA PRO A 25 9.59 6.32 -8.11
C PRO A 25 10.39 6.52 -9.40
N ASP A 26 10.85 5.44 -10.01
CA ASP A 26 11.49 5.43 -11.32
C ASP A 26 10.54 4.79 -12.34
N TRP A 27 10.06 5.57 -13.29
CA TRP A 27 9.10 5.15 -14.32
C TRP A 27 9.67 4.14 -15.33
N ASN A 28 11.00 4.02 -15.42
CA ASN A 28 11.64 3.07 -16.32
C ASN A 28 11.82 1.68 -15.68
N ARG A 29 11.44 1.51 -14.42
CA ARG A 29 11.63 0.27 -13.66
C ARG A 29 10.32 -0.41 -13.37
N ALA A 30 10.40 -1.74 -13.24
CA ALA A 30 9.24 -2.53 -12.89
C ALA A 30 8.80 -2.26 -11.45
N SER A 31 7.50 -2.05 -11.30
CA SER A 31 6.84 -1.85 -10.01
C SER A 31 6.33 -3.19 -9.46
N LYS A 32 6.47 -3.38 -8.15
CA LYS A 32 5.89 -4.50 -7.41
C LYS A 32 4.74 -4.00 -6.55
N LEU A 33 3.57 -4.61 -6.68
CA LEU A 33 2.39 -4.26 -5.90
C LEU A 33 2.15 -5.34 -4.84
N TYR A 34 2.24 -4.96 -3.57
CA TYR A 34 1.90 -5.84 -2.47
C TYR A 34 0.44 -5.62 -2.06
N ILE A 35 -0.35 -6.69 -2.14
CA ILE A 35 -1.77 -6.72 -1.75
C ILE A 35 -1.89 -7.32 -0.35
N ASP A 36 -2.52 -6.58 0.57
CA ASP A 36 -2.98 -7.08 1.85
C ASP A 36 -4.41 -6.57 2.12
N GLU A 37 -5.38 -7.46 1.98
CA GLU A 37 -6.74 -7.23 2.44
C GLU A 37 -6.89 -7.69 3.89
N CYS A 38 -7.44 -6.82 4.72
CA CYS A 38 -7.86 -7.18 6.06
C CYS A 38 -9.33 -6.84 6.20
N GLY A 39 -10.07 -7.61 7.01
CA GLY A 39 -11.53 -7.55 7.11
C GLY A 39 -12.13 -6.15 7.30
N ASP A 40 -11.37 -5.19 7.83
CA ASP A 40 -11.82 -3.82 8.08
C ASP A 40 -11.27 -2.77 7.08
N GLY A 41 -10.34 -3.13 6.19
CA GLY A 41 -9.66 -2.17 5.34
C GLY A 41 -8.73 -2.76 4.29
N LEU A 42 -8.62 -2.05 3.17
CA LEU A 42 -7.70 -2.34 2.08
C LEU A 42 -6.36 -1.67 2.37
N ARG A 43 -5.25 -2.40 2.27
CA ARG A 43 -3.91 -1.88 2.54
C ARG A 43 -2.91 -2.34 1.51
N LYS A 44 -2.14 -1.41 0.94
CA LYS A 44 -1.19 -1.69 -0.14
C LYS A 44 0.12 -0.95 0.02
N ALA A 45 1.14 -1.55 -0.57
CA ALA A 45 2.45 -0.95 -0.73
C ALA A 45 2.92 -1.11 -2.17
N LEU A 46 3.23 0.01 -2.81
CA LEU A 46 3.94 0.06 -4.09
C LEU A 46 5.43 0.02 -3.79
N HIS A 47 6.12 -1.00 -4.28
CA HIS A 47 7.54 -1.21 -4.11
C HIS A 47 8.26 -1.14 -5.46
N GLN A 48 9.53 -0.77 -5.43
CA GLN A 48 10.41 -0.83 -6.60
C GLN A 48 11.79 -1.34 -6.20
N VAL A 49 12.44 -2.05 -7.12
CA VAL A 49 13.84 -2.45 -6.96
C VAL A 49 14.74 -1.42 -7.65
N GLN A 50 15.50 -0.68 -6.87
CA GLN A 50 16.44 0.34 -7.36
C GLN A 50 17.88 -0.03 -6.98
N ILE A 51 18.85 0.58 -7.66
CA ILE A 51 20.26 0.35 -7.34
C ILE A 51 20.68 1.45 -6.37
N SER A 52 21.01 1.05 -5.14
CA SER A 52 21.63 1.92 -4.13
C SER A 52 22.94 1.28 -3.71
N ASP A 53 24.02 2.05 -3.62
CA ASP A 53 25.35 1.55 -3.22
C ASP A 53 25.78 0.28 -3.99
N GLU A 54 25.59 0.31 -5.32
CA GLU A 54 25.91 -0.78 -6.26
C GLU A 54 25.13 -2.09 -6.04
N LYS A 55 24.11 -2.10 -5.18
CA LYS A 55 23.29 -3.28 -4.90
C LYS A 55 21.81 -3.05 -5.23
N PRO A 56 21.11 -4.06 -5.77
CA PRO A 56 19.67 -3.99 -5.93
C PRO A 56 19.01 -4.02 -4.55
N THR A 57 18.33 -2.93 -4.21
CA THR A 57 17.58 -2.78 -2.96
C THR A 57 16.12 -2.55 -3.31
N GLU A 58 15.24 -3.33 -2.67
CA GLU A 58 13.81 -3.10 -2.76
C GLU A 58 13.39 -2.09 -1.69
N GLY A 59 12.60 -1.11 -2.08
CA GLY A 59 12.00 -0.15 -1.15
C GLY A 59 10.60 0.25 -1.55
N ALA A 60 9.85 0.72 -0.56
CA ALA A 60 8.52 1.24 -0.77
C ALA A 60 8.57 2.63 -1.40
N ALA A 61 7.86 2.80 -2.51
CA ALA A 61 7.62 4.08 -3.15
C ALA A 61 6.39 4.77 -2.55
N CYS A 62 5.33 4.02 -2.23
CA CYS A 62 4.09 4.57 -1.71
C CYS A 62 3.32 3.53 -0.89
N TYR A 63 2.65 3.99 0.16
CA TYR A 63 1.66 3.21 0.90
C TYR A 63 0.27 3.85 0.73
N ILE A 64 -0.72 3.05 0.36
CA ILE A 64 -2.10 3.49 0.27
C ILE A 64 -2.99 2.57 1.10
N SER A 65 -3.94 3.15 1.81
CA SER A 65 -4.94 2.38 2.55
C SER A 65 -6.28 3.09 2.54
N ARG A 66 -7.35 2.32 2.67
CA ARG A 66 -8.73 2.82 2.71
C ARG A 66 -9.61 1.86 3.51
N GLN A 67 -10.55 2.44 4.25
CA GLN A 67 -11.62 1.69 4.88
C GLN A 67 -12.65 1.18 3.85
N ILE A 68 -13.11 -0.05 4.05
CA ILE A 68 -14.12 -0.67 3.19
C ILE A 68 -15.50 -0.05 3.43
N LYS A 69 -16.33 0.00 2.38
CA LYS A 69 -17.72 0.42 2.49
C LYS A 69 -18.56 -0.72 3.07
N GLN A 70 -19.68 -0.38 3.70
CA GLN A 70 -20.63 -1.37 4.22
C GLN A 70 -21.14 -2.35 3.15
N THR A 71 -21.24 -1.91 1.90
CA THR A 71 -21.59 -2.78 0.76
C THR A 71 -20.48 -3.74 0.39
N GLU A 72 -19.23 -3.30 0.49
CA GLU A 72 -18.02 -4.09 0.18
C GLU A 72 -17.76 -5.12 1.30
N ALA A 73 -18.18 -4.86 2.54
CA ALA A 73 -18.06 -5.78 3.67
C ALA A 73 -18.81 -7.13 3.49
N ARG A 74 -19.65 -7.27 2.47
CA ARG A 74 -20.35 -8.51 2.13
C ARG A 74 -19.59 -9.39 1.14
N TYR A 75 -18.48 -8.89 0.61
CA TYR A 75 -17.66 -9.62 -0.33
C TYR A 75 -16.90 -10.76 0.35
N GLY A 76 -16.78 -11.89 -0.35
CA GLY A 76 -15.88 -12.96 0.06
C GLY A 76 -14.42 -12.57 -0.14
N GLU A 77 -13.50 -13.35 0.42
CA GLU A 77 -12.05 -13.08 0.39
C GLU A 77 -11.52 -12.82 -1.03
N SER A 78 -11.85 -13.67 -2.00
CA SER A 78 -11.40 -13.47 -3.39
C SER A 78 -11.98 -12.21 -4.04
N GLN A 79 -13.20 -11.83 -3.69
CA GLN A 79 -13.83 -10.60 -4.18
C GLN A 79 -13.20 -9.37 -3.53
N MET A 80 -12.79 -9.46 -2.26
CA MET A 80 -12.05 -8.42 -1.55
C MET A 80 -10.68 -8.19 -2.15
N VAL A 81 -9.93 -9.25 -2.46
CA VAL A 81 -8.65 -9.16 -3.19
C VAL A 81 -8.84 -8.46 -4.54
N CYS A 82 -9.88 -8.84 -5.30
CA CYS A 82 -10.18 -8.23 -6.60
C CYS A 82 -10.54 -6.74 -6.48
N LEU A 83 -11.40 -6.39 -5.53
CA LEU A 83 -11.73 -5.00 -5.22
C LEU A 83 -10.47 -4.20 -4.88
N CYS A 84 -9.58 -4.79 -4.08
CA CYS A 84 -8.32 -4.18 -3.68
C CYS A 84 -7.42 -3.87 -4.88
N LEU A 85 -7.28 -4.83 -5.78
CA LEU A 85 -6.50 -4.71 -7.01
C LEU A 85 -7.07 -3.62 -7.93
N VAL A 86 -8.37 -3.65 -8.20
CA VAL A 86 -9.02 -2.66 -9.08
C VAL A 86 -8.86 -1.25 -8.51
N TRP A 87 -9.15 -1.06 -7.23
CA TRP A 87 -9.01 0.23 -6.57
C TRP A 87 -7.57 0.74 -6.58
N GLU A 88 -6.59 -0.14 -6.40
CA GLU A 88 -5.17 0.20 -6.45
C GLU A 88 -4.73 0.66 -7.84
N LEU A 89 -5.08 -0.08 -8.89
CA LEU A 89 -4.74 0.29 -10.26
C LEU A 89 -5.35 1.65 -10.63
N GLU A 90 -6.59 1.91 -10.20
CA GLU A 90 -7.23 3.22 -10.38
C GLU A 90 -6.53 4.33 -9.60
N LYS A 91 -6.10 4.08 -8.36
CA LYS A 91 -5.48 5.12 -7.51
C LYS A 91 -4.03 5.41 -7.86
N LEU A 92 -3.29 4.38 -8.23
CA LEU A 92 -1.87 4.47 -8.58
C LEU A 92 -1.65 4.60 -10.08
N HIS A 93 -2.68 4.93 -10.87
CA HIS A 93 -2.56 5.03 -12.32
C HIS A 93 -1.40 5.95 -12.74
N TYR A 94 -1.12 7.04 -11.99
CA TYR A 94 -0.01 7.95 -12.28
C TYR A 94 1.38 7.31 -12.14
N TYR A 95 1.50 6.24 -11.36
CA TYR A 95 2.74 5.47 -11.19
C TYR A 95 2.80 4.24 -12.10
N LEU A 96 1.63 3.71 -12.46
CA LEU A 96 1.50 2.41 -13.09
C LEU A 96 1.24 2.47 -14.59
N ASP A 97 0.71 3.58 -15.08
CA ASP A 97 0.43 3.76 -16.50
C ASP A 97 1.75 3.75 -17.31
N GLY A 98 1.79 2.92 -18.35
CA GLY A 98 2.99 2.66 -19.15
C GLY A 98 4.10 1.85 -18.43
N SER A 99 3.91 1.47 -17.17
CA SER A 99 4.91 0.69 -16.41
C SER A 99 4.86 -0.81 -16.74
N VAL A 100 6.01 -1.47 -16.61
CA VAL A 100 6.10 -2.94 -16.73
C VAL A 100 5.88 -3.55 -15.35
N PHE A 101 4.95 -4.49 -15.23
CA PHE A 101 4.72 -5.24 -14.00
C PHE A 101 5.56 -6.51 -13.97
N LYS A 102 5.94 -6.94 -12.76
CA LYS A 102 6.62 -8.23 -12.54
C LYS A 102 5.98 -9.00 -11.40
#